data_AF-A0A2V7XNI7-F1
#
_entry.id   AF-A0A2V7XNI7-F1
#
_cell.length_a   1.000
_cell.length_b   1.000
_cell.length_c   1.000
_cell.angle_alpha   90.00
_cell.angle_beta   90.00
_cell.angle_gamma   90.00
#
_symmetry.space_group_name_H-M   'P 1'
#
loop_
_entity.id
_entity.type
_entity.pdbx_description
1 polymer ?
#
loop_
_entity_poly.entity_id
_entity_poly.type
_entity_poly.pdbx_seq_one_letter_code
_entity_poly.pdbx_strand_id
1 'polypeptide(L)' 'LLLECADEIGVPADPEFRSAFVAYLEWGTRLAVLNSQPGATVTPDSPMPAWGWGEVKGPYVP' A
#
# COMPACT_ATOMS: atom_id res chain seq x y z
N LEU A 1 -5.50 -9.50 10.93
CA LEU A 1 -4.49 -8.58 11.49
C LEU A 1 -4.44 -7.22 10.79
N LEU A 2 -3.95 -7.07 9.55
CA LEU A 2 -3.76 -5.71 8.96
C LEU A 2 -5.06 -4.90 8.82
N LEU A 3 -6.09 -5.49 8.22
CA LEU A 3 -7.39 -4.80 8.05
C LEU A 3 -8.12 -4.64 9.39
N GLU A 4 -8.00 -5.61 10.29
CA GLU A 4 -8.54 -5.52 11.65
C GLU A 4 -7.91 -4.34 12.42
N CYS A 5 -6.59 -4.16 12.36
CA CYS A 5 -5.92 -3.02 12.96
C CYS A 5 -6.40 -1.70 12.34
N ALA A 6 -6.54 -1.65 11.01
CA ALA A 6 -7.07 -0.47 10.33
C ALA A 6 -8.51 -0.15 10.78
N ASP A 7 -9.32 -1.16 11.07
CA ASP A 7 -10.65 -0.97 11.66
C ASP A 7 -10.57 -0.44 13.10
N GLU A 8 -9.70 -1.01 13.94
CA GLU A 8 -9.49 -0.59 15.33
C GLU A 8 -9.08 0.88 15.46
N ILE A 9 -8.25 1.38 14.53
CA ILE A 9 -7.79 2.77 14.54
C ILE A 9 -8.68 3.71 13.70
N GLY A 10 -9.81 3.23 13.17
CA GLY A 10 -10.79 4.05 12.46
C GLY A 10 -10.34 4.56 11.09
N VAL A 11 -9.47 3.82 10.40
CA VAL A 11 -9.11 4.11 9.01
C VAL A 11 -10.35 3.99 8.11
N PRO A 12 -10.51 4.81 7.04
CA PRO A 12 -11.70 4.77 6.18
C PRO A 12 -12.02 3.37 5.65
N ALA A 13 -13.29 2.95 5.72
CA ALA A 13 -13.74 1.62 5.30
C ALA A 13 -14.08 1.53 3.79
N ASP A 14 -13.88 2.61 3.03
CA ASP A 14 -14.09 2.66 1.58
C ASP A 14 -13.34 1.51 0.88
N PRO A 15 -14.03 0.63 0.13
CA PRO A 15 -13.42 -0.57 -0.44
C PRO A 15 -12.25 -0.26 -1.39
N GLU A 16 -12.39 0.80 -2.21
CA GLU A 16 -11.38 1.26 -3.14
C GLU A 16 -10.12 1.72 -2.40
N PHE A 17 -10.30 2.49 -1.32
CA PHE A 17 -9.21 2.84 -0.41
C PHE A 17 -8.57 1.61 0.22
N ARG A 18 -9.36 0.69 0.79
CA ARG A 18 -8.82 -0.49 1.50
C ARG A 18 -8.04 -1.40 0.57
N SER A 19 -8.51 -1.57 -0.66
CA SER A 19 -7.79 -2.28 -1.71
C SER A 19 -6.45 -1.61 -2.05
N ALA A 20 -6.46 -0.30 -2.28
CA ALA A 20 -5.25 0.46 -2.57
C ALA A 20 -4.25 0.46 -1.40
N PHE A 21 -4.75 0.55 -0.16
CA PHE A 21 -3.96 0.51 1.06
C PHE A 21 -3.22 -0.82 1.23
N VAL A 22 -3.93 -1.94 1.04
CA VAL A 22 -3.32 -3.29 1.10
C VAL A 22 -2.28 -3.45 -0.01
N ALA A 23 -2.60 -3.06 -1.23
CA ALA A 23 -1.68 -3.17 -2.37
C ALA A 23 -0.40 -2.35 -2.19
N TYR A 24 -0.51 -1.13 -1.65
CA TYR A 24 0.65 -0.29 -1.33
C TYR A 24 1.56 -0.96 -0.30
N LEU A 25 0.98 -1.49 0.78
CA LEU A 25 1.74 -2.16 1.84
C LEU A 25 2.39 -3.45 1.36
N GLU A 26 1.72 -4.23 0.52
CA GLU A 26 2.30 -5.41 -0.11
C GLU A 26 3.51 -5.05 -0.98
N TRP A 27 3.35 -4.04 -1.84
CA TRP A 27 4.42 -3.54 -2.70
C TRP A 27 5.63 -3.06 -1.88
N GLY A 28 5.39 -2.21 -0.87
CA GLY A 28 6.44 -1.66 -0.02
C GLY A 28 7.16 -2.74 0.79
N THR A 29 6.43 -3.73 1.30
CA THR A 29 7.01 -4.84 2.07
C THR A 29 7.88 -5.72 1.19
N ARG A 30 7.46 -6.02 -0.05
CA ARG A 30 8.28 -6.76 -1.02
C ARG A 30 9.60 -6.04 -1.30
N LEU A 31 9.55 -4.72 -1.48
CA LEU A 31 10.75 -3.91 -1.67
C LEU A 31 11.67 -3.94 -0.44
N ALA A 32 11.10 -3.82 0.78
CA ALA A 32 11.85 -3.90 2.02
C ALA A 32 12.57 -5.26 2.18
N VAL A 33 11.90 -6.36 1.86
CA VAL A 33 12.49 -7.72 1.90
C VAL A 33 13.67 -7.85 0.95
N LEU A 34 13.53 -7.34 -0.29
CA LEU A 34 14.60 -7.37 -1.29
C LEU A 34 15.80 -6.53 -0.86
N ASN A 35 15.56 -5.32 -0.38
CA ASN A 35 16.61 -4.39 0.03
C ASN A 35 17.33 -4.80 1.32
N SER A 36 16.71 -5.66 2.15
CA SER A 36 17.28 -6.11 3.42
C SER A 36 18.14 -7.38 3.28
N GLN A 37 18.34 -7.91 2.07
CA GLN A 37 19.20 -9.08 1.86
C GLN A 37 20.69 -8.73 2.03
N PRO A 38 21.53 -9.66 2.54
CA PRO A 38 22.97 -9.45 2.58
C PRO A 38 23.55 -9.15 1.19
N GLY A 39 24.28 -8.04 1.07
CA GLY A 39 24.88 -7.61 -0.20
C GLY A 39 23.90 -7.01 -1.21
N ALA A 40 22.67 -6.68 -0.80
CA ALA A 40 21.73 -5.96 -1.67
C ALA A 40 22.28 -4.57 -2.05
N THR A 41 22.26 -4.27 -3.35
CA THR A 41 22.57 -2.93 -3.87
C THR A 41 21.28 -2.11 -3.89
N VAL A 42 21.17 -1.14 -3.00
CA VAL A 42 20.02 -0.24 -2.90
C VAL A 42 20.36 1.08 -3.57
N THR A 43 19.48 1.56 -4.45
CA THR A 43 19.58 2.90 -5.04
C THR A 43 18.90 3.90 -4.11
N PRO A 44 19.64 4.82 -3.45
CA PRO A 44 19.05 5.73 -2.45
C PRO A 44 18.01 6.69 -3.06
N ASP A 45 18.20 7.05 -4.33
CA ASP A 45 17.40 8.06 -5.03
C ASP A 45 16.31 7.42 -5.93
N SER A 46 15.89 6.19 -5.64
CA SER A 46 14.78 5.57 -6.35
C SER A 46 13.49 6.39 -6.13
N PRO A 47 12.80 6.82 -7.21
CA PRO A 47 11.60 7.63 -7.08
C PRO A 47 10.50 6.82 -6.38
N MET A 48 9.89 7.42 -5.36
CA MET A 48 8.73 6.82 -4.70
C MET A 48 7.49 7.01 -5.60
N PRO A 49 6.79 5.92 -5.98
CA PRO A 49 5.56 6.05 -6.75
C PRO A 49 4.48 6.77 -5.93
N ALA A 50 3.73 7.67 -6.57
CA ALA A 50 2.50 8.19 -6.03
C ALA A 50 1.37 7.18 -6.26
N TRP A 51 0.62 6.86 -5.21
CA TRP A 51 -0.53 5.95 -5.29
C TRP A 51 -1.81 6.75 -5.05
N GLY A 52 -2.75 6.63 -5.98
CA GLY A 52 -4.11 7.14 -5.85
C GLY A 52 -5.09 6.00 -5.57
N TRP A 53 -6.22 6.33 -4.97
CA TRP A 53 -7.29 5.40 -4.64
C TRP A 53 -8.48 5.54 -5.61
N GLY A 54 -8.31 5.21 -6.89
CA GLY A 54 -9.43 5.31 -7.85
C GLY A 54 -9.09 5.77 -9.26
N GLU A 55 -8.05 5.20 -9.89
CA GLU A 55 -7.86 5.34 -11.34
C GLU A 55 -9.01 4.71 -12.16
N VAL A 56 -9.97 4.04 -11.48
CA VAL A 56 -11.28 3.67 -12.02
C VAL A 56 -12.33 4.73 -11.70
N LYS A 57 -12.74 5.47 -12.73
CA LYS A 57 -13.78 6.51 -12.68
C LYS A 57 -15.19 5.91 -12.64
N GLY A 58 -15.63 5.34 -11.52
CA GLY A 58 -17.03 4.93 -11.31
C GLY A 58 -17.31 4.33 -9.91
N PRO A 59 -18.51 4.50 -9.34
CA PRO A 59 -18.66 4.69 -7.89
C PRO A 59 -18.90 3.41 -7.09
N TYR A 60 -18.42 3.39 -5.84
CA TYR A 60 -19.07 2.62 -4.78
C TYR A 60 -20.43 3.27 -4.43
N VAL A 61 -21.48 2.47 -4.40
CA VAL A 61 -22.85 2.85 -4.04
C VAL A 61 -23.19 2.12 -2.73
N PRO A 62 -23.75 2.81 -1.71
CA PRO A 62 -23.76 2.38 -0.32
C PRO A 62 -24.19 0.93 -0.06
#